data_AF-A0A1V5Z3U5-F1
#
_entry.id   AF-A0A1V5Z3U5-F1
#
_cell.length_a   1.000
_cell.length_b   1.000
_cell.length_c   1.000
_cell.angle_alpha   90.00
_cell.angle_beta   90.00
_cell.angle_gamma   90.00
#
_symmetry.space_group_name_H-M   'P 1'
#
loop_
_entity.id
_entity.type
_entity.pdbx_description
1 polymer ?
#
loop_
_entity_poly.entity_id
_entity_poly.type
_entity_poly.pdbx_seq_one_letter_code
_entity_poly.pdbx_strand_id
1 'polypeptide(L)'
;MVERVDGKFIAWTRHPDMMKRGAGRVAYRTESDDFLAWTEPQEVLAADLDDEPMAEIYGMSAFRHNGWFFGLVEFWHSVPDVIETTLAISRDGLKWRRPVPRKPFIGATYDWNRAWTSCASNGPIIVDGQMVFYFNGRNYAHGSAYPERHGVIGMATMPVDRFCALEGIAGSFETPVFAWPGGDLFLNLDAREHFESHQYHTPGRIRVEVLDPHGAPLPEWSGENAALLSGNTKKGGVKCAWPDGRSLDAMKGREIRLRFTVERARLFTFEARS
;
A
#
# COMPACT_ATOMS: atom_id res chain seq x y z
N MET A 1 10.90 11.07 -6.75
CA MET A 1 10.15 10.56 -7.92
C MET A 1 9.18 11.63 -8.41
N VAL A 2 9.03 11.76 -9.72
CA VAL A 2 7.99 12.60 -10.34
C VAL A 2 6.99 11.68 -11.01
N GLU A 3 5.71 11.91 -10.74
CA GLU A 3 4.58 11.17 -11.31
C GLU A 3 3.89 12.02 -12.38
N ARG A 4 3.30 11.39 -13.39
CA ARG A 4 2.47 12.08 -14.39
C ARG A 4 0.99 11.78 -14.15
N VAL A 5 0.19 12.81 -13.88
CA VAL A 5 -1.22 12.70 -13.51
C VAL A 5 -2.01 13.76 -14.25
N ASP A 6 -3.05 13.33 -14.98
CA ASP A 6 -3.94 14.21 -15.74
C ASP A 6 -3.20 15.26 -16.61
N GLY A 7 -2.10 14.81 -17.23
CA GLY A 7 -1.27 15.63 -18.12
C GLY A 7 -0.13 16.39 -17.42
N LYS A 8 -0.17 16.55 -16.10
CA LYS A 8 0.82 17.28 -15.31
C LYS A 8 1.87 16.40 -14.66
N PHE A 9 3.05 16.96 -14.40
CA PHE A 9 4.08 16.38 -13.57
C PHE A 9 3.89 16.80 -12.12
N ILE A 10 3.98 15.83 -11.21
CA ILE A 10 3.82 16.04 -9.76
C ILE A 10 5.05 15.51 -9.06
N ALA A 11 5.65 16.34 -8.21
CA ALA A 11 6.75 15.96 -7.34
C ALA A 11 6.37 16.17 -5.87
N TRP A 12 6.77 15.21 -5.04
CA TRP A 12 6.81 15.39 -3.59
C TRP A 12 8.23 15.72 -3.17
N THR A 13 8.38 16.80 -2.43
CA THR A 13 9.65 17.48 -2.19
C THR A 13 9.65 18.22 -0.87
N ARG A 14 10.69 19.03 -0.64
CA ARG A 14 10.79 19.99 0.46
C ARG A 14 10.67 21.41 -0.05
N HIS A 15 10.13 22.29 0.78
CA HIS A 15 10.17 23.72 0.51
C HIS A 15 11.59 24.28 0.75
N PRO A 16 12.15 25.16 -0.11
CA PRO A 16 13.47 25.76 0.09
C PRO A 16 13.65 26.48 1.43
N ASP A 17 12.64 27.23 1.86
CA ASP A 17 12.58 27.91 3.16
C ASP A 17 11.89 27.10 4.28
N MET A 18 11.78 25.78 4.18
CA MET A 18 11.02 24.95 5.14
C MET A 18 11.37 25.25 6.60
N MET A 19 12.66 25.39 6.93
CA MET A 19 13.11 25.68 8.30
C MET A 19 12.72 27.07 8.83
N LYS A 20 12.33 28.00 7.95
CA LYS A 20 11.85 29.34 8.33
C LYS A 20 10.33 29.40 8.46
N ARG A 21 9.61 28.41 7.91
CA ARG A 21 8.15 28.41 7.77
C ARG A 21 7.43 27.67 8.88
N GLY A 22 8.12 26.81 9.63
CA GLY A 22 7.52 26.01 10.68
C GLY A 22 8.53 25.47 11.67
N ALA A 23 8.03 24.66 12.61
CA ALA A 23 8.82 24.12 13.72
C ALA A 23 9.65 22.87 13.35
N GLY A 24 9.62 22.40 12.10
CA GLY A 24 10.32 21.19 11.68
C GLY A 24 10.13 20.85 10.20
N ARG A 25 10.65 19.69 9.78
CA ARG A 25 10.53 19.19 8.41
C ARG A 25 9.15 18.58 8.15
N VAL A 26 8.59 18.93 6.98
CA VAL A 26 7.31 18.44 6.46
C VAL A 26 7.46 18.09 4.97
N ALA A 27 6.56 17.28 4.44
CA ALA A 27 6.52 16.97 3.01
C ALA A 27 5.63 17.98 2.26
N TYR A 28 6.15 18.42 1.11
CA TYR A 28 5.47 19.31 0.19
C TYR A 28 5.19 18.62 -1.14
N ARG A 29 4.27 19.20 -1.91
CA ARG A 29 3.94 18.83 -3.29
C ARG A 29 4.09 20.04 -4.19
N THR A 30 4.60 19.82 -5.39
CA THR A 30 4.65 20.82 -6.46
C THR A 30 4.26 20.20 -7.79
N GLU A 31 3.70 21.02 -8.67
CA GLU A 31 3.29 20.64 -10.02
C GLU A 31 4.15 21.34 -11.07
N SER A 32 4.24 20.74 -12.26
CA SER A 32 4.82 21.34 -13.45
C SER A 32 4.12 20.79 -14.69
N ASP A 33 3.94 21.63 -15.71
CA ASP A 33 3.43 21.19 -17.01
C ASP A 33 4.58 20.73 -17.94
N ASP A 34 5.83 21.11 -17.65
CA ASP A 34 6.96 21.01 -18.59
C ASP A 34 8.30 20.54 -17.99
N PHE A 35 8.33 20.18 -16.70
CA PHE A 35 9.53 19.89 -15.89
C PHE A 35 10.50 21.07 -15.64
N LEU A 36 10.24 22.25 -16.19
CA LEU A 36 11.10 23.42 -16.06
C LEU A 36 10.55 24.39 -15.02
N ALA A 37 9.29 24.79 -15.18
CA ALA A 37 8.60 25.68 -14.27
C ALA A 37 7.78 24.87 -13.26
N TRP A 38 8.03 25.09 -11.98
CA TRP A 38 7.35 24.41 -10.88
C TRP A 38 6.55 25.43 -10.05
N THR A 39 5.36 25.04 -9.62
CA THR A 39 4.52 25.84 -8.72
C THR A 39 5.18 26.05 -7.35
N GLU A 40 4.71 27.02 -6.57
CA GLU A 40 5.09 27.13 -5.15
C GLU A 40 4.77 25.81 -4.42
N PRO A 41 5.71 25.20 -3.68
CA PRO A 41 5.46 23.95 -2.98
C PRO A 41 4.37 24.10 -1.92
N GLN A 42 3.31 23.29 -2.03
CA GLN A 42 2.21 23.21 -1.08
C GLN A 42 2.50 22.12 -0.03
N GLU A 43 2.33 22.43 1.25
CA GLU A 43 2.44 21.42 2.32
C GLU A 43 1.36 20.35 2.18
N VAL A 44 1.72 19.07 2.32
CA VAL A 44 0.78 17.94 2.16
C VAL A 44 0.84 16.90 3.27
N LEU A 45 1.94 16.85 4.05
CA LEU A 45 2.05 15.94 5.19
C LEU A 45 3.07 16.47 6.21
N ALA A 46 2.64 16.56 7.46
CA ALA A 46 3.46 16.92 8.62
C ALA A 46 3.30 15.87 9.73
N ALA A 47 4.16 15.93 10.74
CA ALA A 47 3.92 15.23 11.99
C ALA A 47 2.67 15.81 12.66
N ASP A 48 1.93 14.98 13.39
CA ASP A 48 0.66 15.34 14.03
C ASP A 48 0.63 14.92 15.51
N LEU A 49 -0.52 15.11 16.17
CA LEU A 49 -0.67 14.90 17.61
C LEU A 49 -0.52 13.44 18.07
N ASP A 50 -0.56 12.45 17.17
CA ASP A 50 -0.28 11.06 17.56
C ASP A 50 1.22 10.72 17.49
N ASP A 51 2.06 11.64 17.01
CA ASP A 51 3.53 11.46 16.97
C ASP A 51 4.20 11.94 18.25
N GLU A 52 5.40 11.42 18.51
CA GLU A 52 6.21 11.89 19.63
C GLU A 52 6.63 13.37 19.47
N PRO A 53 6.89 14.07 20.58
CA PRO A 53 7.40 15.43 20.51
C PRO A 53 8.65 15.51 19.65
N MET A 54 8.72 16.53 18.78
CA MET A 54 9.82 16.78 17.85
C MET A 54 10.04 15.70 16.78
N ALA A 55 9.08 14.79 16.58
CA ALA A 55 9.04 13.98 15.38
C ALA A 55 8.89 14.86 14.14
N GLU A 56 9.51 14.46 13.03
CA GLU A 56 9.38 15.20 11.79
C GLU A 56 9.23 14.27 10.59
N ILE A 57 8.55 14.78 9.56
CA ILE A 57 8.57 14.15 8.25
C ILE A 57 9.83 14.63 7.55
N TYR A 58 10.93 13.88 7.71
CA TYR A 58 12.21 14.21 7.11
C TYR A 58 12.04 14.35 5.60
N GLY A 59 11.42 13.38 4.96
CA GLY A 59 11.16 13.39 3.53
C GLY A 59 10.05 12.43 3.17
N MET A 60 9.58 12.52 1.93
CA MET A 60 8.63 11.57 1.40
C MET A 60 8.86 11.43 -0.10
N SER A 61 9.18 10.21 -0.53
CA SER A 61 9.02 9.83 -1.93
C SER A 61 7.65 9.18 -2.10
N ALA A 62 7.01 9.39 -3.24
CA ALA A 62 5.73 8.76 -3.51
C ALA A 62 5.72 8.11 -4.90
N PHE A 63 4.91 7.06 -5.03
CA PHE A 63 4.71 6.33 -6.27
C PHE A 63 3.23 5.98 -6.45
N ARG A 64 2.79 5.83 -7.70
CA ARG A 64 1.42 5.39 -7.99
C ARG A 64 1.33 3.88 -8.16
N HIS A 65 0.32 3.28 -7.54
CA HIS A 65 0.02 1.86 -7.69
C HIS A 65 -1.48 1.59 -7.50
N ASN A 66 -2.09 0.83 -8.41
CA ASN A 66 -3.53 0.49 -8.39
C ASN A 66 -4.49 1.66 -8.10
N GLY A 67 -4.21 2.83 -8.69
CA GLY A 67 -5.04 4.04 -8.51
C GLY A 67 -4.90 4.76 -7.17
N TRP A 68 -3.86 4.41 -6.41
CA TRP A 68 -3.47 5.09 -5.17
C TRP A 68 -2.05 5.64 -5.27
N PHE A 69 -1.77 6.69 -4.51
CA PHE A 69 -0.42 7.09 -4.19
C PHE A 69 0.00 6.45 -2.87
N PHE A 70 1.20 5.88 -2.87
CA PHE A 70 1.88 5.39 -1.69
C PHE A 70 3.07 6.29 -1.42
N GLY A 71 3.17 6.80 -0.20
CA GLY A 71 4.26 7.61 0.30
C GLY A 71 5.19 6.73 1.14
N LEU A 72 6.45 6.66 0.74
CA LEU A 72 7.55 6.11 1.52
C LEU A 72 8.09 7.27 2.35
N VAL A 73 7.54 7.41 3.55
CA VAL A 73 7.78 8.53 4.45
C VAL A 73 9.04 8.23 5.26
N GLU A 74 10.05 9.08 5.11
CA GLU A 74 11.20 9.11 6.01
C GLU A 74 10.77 9.83 7.29
N PHE A 75 10.36 9.06 8.29
CA PHE A 75 9.91 9.55 9.58
C PHE A 75 11.12 9.64 10.52
N TRP A 76 11.40 10.84 11.02
CA TRP A 76 12.55 11.11 11.88
C TRP A 76 12.12 11.24 13.33
N HIS A 77 12.71 10.38 14.15
CA HIS A 77 12.65 10.43 15.60
C HIS A 77 13.82 11.27 16.09
N SER A 78 13.55 12.42 16.71
CA SER A 78 14.61 13.32 17.22
C SER A 78 15.48 12.67 18.31
N VAL A 79 14.90 11.73 19.07
CA VAL A 79 15.60 10.89 20.05
C VAL A 79 15.14 9.45 19.80
N PRO A 80 16.04 8.52 19.43
CA PRO A 80 17.50 8.61 19.49
C PRO A 80 18.21 9.16 18.22
N ASP A 81 17.56 10.02 17.43
CA ASP A 81 18.09 10.57 16.16
C ASP A 81 18.17 9.52 15.04
N VAL A 82 17.03 8.91 14.77
CA VAL A 82 16.88 7.81 13.80
C VAL A 82 15.80 8.09 12.76
N ILE A 83 15.99 7.56 11.55
CA ILE A 83 15.03 7.67 10.45
C ILE A 83 14.54 6.31 10.04
N GLU A 84 13.22 6.15 10.00
CA GLU A 84 12.56 4.93 9.55
C GLU A 84 11.67 5.21 8.36
N THR A 85 11.52 4.23 7.46
CA THR A 85 10.56 4.35 6.36
C THR A 85 9.20 3.85 6.82
N THR A 86 8.23 4.75 6.96
CA THR A 86 6.81 4.44 7.23
C THR A 86 5.97 4.63 5.95
N LEU A 87 4.70 4.20 5.98
CA LEU A 87 3.78 4.37 4.85
C LEU A 87 2.82 5.55 5.08
N ALA A 88 2.55 6.27 4.01
CA ALA A 88 1.36 7.10 3.85
C ALA A 88 0.61 6.69 2.58
N ILE A 89 -0.70 6.93 2.54
CA ILE A 89 -1.54 6.65 1.37
C ILE A 89 -2.39 7.86 1.01
N SER A 90 -2.64 8.04 -0.28
CA SER A 90 -3.48 9.11 -0.79
C SER A 90 -4.19 8.70 -2.09
N ARG A 91 -5.38 9.28 -2.34
CA ARG A 91 -6.11 9.14 -3.61
C ARG A 91 -5.78 10.25 -4.60
N ASP A 92 -5.49 11.44 -4.09
CA ASP A 92 -5.32 12.67 -4.88
C ASP A 92 -3.87 13.20 -4.85
N GLY A 93 -3.01 12.61 -4.01
CA GLY A 93 -1.64 13.06 -3.81
C GLY A 93 -1.50 14.32 -2.97
N LEU A 94 -2.62 14.89 -2.51
CA LEU A 94 -2.71 16.13 -1.72
C LEU A 94 -3.04 15.82 -0.26
N LYS A 95 -4.02 14.96 -0.02
CA LYS A 95 -4.46 14.56 1.32
C LYS A 95 -3.92 13.18 1.63
N TRP A 96 -3.03 13.12 2.61
CA TRP A 96 -2.34 11.90 3.01
C TRP A 96 -2.89 11.34 4.31
N ARG A 97 -2.93 10.01 4.41
CA ARG A 97 -3.26 9.29 5.65
C ARG A 97 -2.13 8.33 5.97
N ARG A 98 -1.68 8.31 7.22
CA ARG A 98 -0.71 7.32 7.71
C ARG A 98 -1.48 6.17 8.37
N PRO A 99 -1.33 4.92 7.89
CA PRO A 99 -1.99 3.77 8.50
C PRO A 99 -1.60 3.61 9.98
N VAL A 100 -2.57 3.18 10.80
CA VAL A 100 -2.35 2.89 12.22
C VAL A 100 -2.34 1.37 12.46
N PRO A 101 -1.49 0.84 13.36
CA PRO A 101 -0.43 1.57 14.08
C PRO A 101 0.68 2.05 13.12
N ARG A 102 1.30 3.20 13.40
CA ARG A 102 2.33 3.84 12.57
C ARG A 102 3.68 3.12 12.64
N LYS A 103 3.66 1.82 12.38
CA LYS A 103 4.84 0.97 12.41
C LYS A 103 5.73 1.25 11.19
N PRO A 104 7.06 1.10 11.34
CA PRO A 104 7.97 1.11 10.20
C PRO A 104 7.54 0.07 9.17
N PHE A 105 7.49 0.50 7.92
CA PHE A 105 7.29 -0.37 6.77
C PHE A 105 8.61 -1.03 6.37
N ILE A 106 9.69 -0.25 6.37
CA ILE A 106 11.06 -0.76 6.40
C ILE A 106 11.69 -0.15 7.65
N GLY A 107 11.93 -0.99 8.66
CA GLY A 107 12.49 -0.57 9.94
C GLY A 107 13.93 -1.05 10.18
N ALA A 108 14.50 -0.60 11.29
CA ALA A 108 15.78 -1.08 11.80
C ALA A 108 15.71 -2.59 12.11
N THR A 109 16.35 -3.42 11.29
CA THR A 109 16.31 -4.89 11.43
C THR A 109 17.70 -5.48 11.65
N TYR A 110 18.72 -4.84 11.08
CA TYR A 110 20.11 -5.29 11.10
C TYR A 110 21.01 -4.16 11.59
N ASP A 111 22.21 -4.52 12.06
CA ASP A 111 23.17 -3.52 12.55
C ASP A 111 23.42 -2.40 11.53
N TRP A 112 23.58 -2.75 10.26
CA TRP A 112 23.90 -1.82 9.19
C TRP A 112 22.78 -0.82 8.85
N ASN A 113 21.53 -1.08 9.24
CA ASN A 113 20.39 -0.18 9.01
C ASN A 113 19.70 0.30 10.30
N ARG A 114 20.36 0.13 11.46
CA ARG A 114 19.75 0.36 12.77
C ARG A 114 19.35 1.83 13.06
N ALA A 115 19.89 2.79 12.32
CA ALA A 115 19.72 4.22 12.61
C ALA A 115 19.07 5.02 11.48
N TRP A 116 19.18 4.59 10.22
CA TRP A 116 18.52 5.25 9.11
C TRP A 116 18.11 4.24 8.05
N THR A 117 16.85 4.23 7.66
CA THR A 117 16.33 3.55 6.46
C THR A 117 15.60 4.55 5.55
N SER A 118 16.00 4.62 4.28
CA SER A 118 15.35 5.47 3.27
C SER A 118 15.33 4.77 1.92
N CYS A 119 14.17 4.73 1.26
CA CYS A 119 14.04 4.11 -0.06
C CYS A 119 14.77 4.92 -1.15
N ALA A 120 15.07 4.28 -2.29
CA ALA A 120 15.80 4.87 -3.43
C ALA A 120 15.02 5.96 -4.20
N SER A 121 14.15 6.72 -3.52
CA SER A 121 13.33 7.81 -4.06
C SER A 121 12.49 7.40 -5.27
N ASN A 122 12.08 6.12 -5.31
CA ASN A 122 11.25 5.48 -6.31
C ASN A 122 10.27 4.47 -5.68
N GLY A 123 9.22 4.11 -6.43
CA GLY A 123 8.37 2.95 -6.10
C GLY A 123 9.07 1.61 -6.29
N PRO A 124 8.45 0.51 -5.83
CA PRO A 124 9.02 -0.82 -5.98
C PRO A 124 9.07 -1.23 -7.45
N ILE A 125 10.07 -2.04 -7.80
CA ILE A 125 10.03 -2.79 -9.07
C ILE A 125 9.36 -4.15 -8.82
N ILE A 126 8.65 -4.66 -9.82
CA ILE A 126 8.01 -5.97 -9.73
C ILE A 126 8.92 -7.02 -10.37
N VAL A 127 9.37 -8.00 -9.59
CA VAL A 127 10.21 -9.11 -10.04
C VAL A 127 9.59 -10.41 -9.56
N ASP A 128 9.20 -11.28 -10.50
CA ASP A 128 8.58 -12.60 -10.25
C ASP A 128 7.43 -12.58 -9.21
N GLY A 129 6.58 -11.56 -9.29
CA GLY A 129 5.44 -11.41 -8.37
C GLY A 129 5.83 -10.94 -6.95
N GLN A 130 7.03 -10.41 -6.78
CA GLN A 130 7.46 -9.66 -5.61
C GLN A 130 7.60 -8.18 -5.95
N MET A 131 7.16 -7.32 -5.03
CA MET A 131 7.55 -5.92 -4.97
C MET A 131 8.91 -5.82 -4.29
N VAL A 132 9.87 -5.19 -4.97
CA VAL A 132 11.25 -5.04 -4.52
C VAL A 132 11.53 -3.56 -4.28
N PHE A 133 11.86 -3.23 -3.03
CA PHE A 133 12.23 -1.89 -2.58
C PHE A 133 13.73 -1.86 -2.32
N TYR A 134 14.46 -1.07 -3.12
CA TYR A 134 15.84 -0.72 -2.78
C TYR A 134 15.84 0.41 -1.76
N PHE A 135 16.68 0.28 -0.74
CA PHE A 135 16.80 1.28 0.30
C PHE A 135 18.24 1.45 0.77
N ASN A 136 18.58 2.64 1.23
CA ASN A 136 19.81 2.92 1.95
C ASN A 136 19.62 2.63 3.44
N GLY A 137 20.58 1.94 4.04
CA GLY A 137 20.69 1.77 5.48
C GLY A 137 21.93 2.47 6.02
N ARG A 138 21.81 3.06 7.22
CA ARG A 138 22.93 3.55 8.01
C ARG A 138 22.81 3.07 9.45
N ASN A 139 23.95 2.93 10.09
CA ASN A 139 24.05 2.48 11.47
C ASN A 139 24.38 3.60 12.47
N TYR A 140 24.65 4.81 11.99
CA TYR A 140 24.88 5.99 12.83
C TYR A 140 23.73 6.99 12.70
N ALA A 141 23.59 7.81 13.74
CA ALA A 141 22.55 8.81 13.88
C ALA A 141 22.55 9.81 12.71
N HIS A 142 21.39 10.41 12.43
CA HIS A 142 21.23 11.37 11.33
C HIS A 142 22.26 12.51 11.40
N GLY A 143 22.53 13.01 12.60
CA GLY A 143 23.47 14.11 12.87
C GLY A 143 24.95 13.73 12.88
N SER A 144 25.32 12.46 12.77
CA SER A 144 26.73 12.01 12.87
C SER A 144 27.63 12.66 11.82
N ALA A 145 28.89 12.93 12.20
CA ALA A 145 29.91 13.50 11.31
C ALA A 145 30.61 12.42 10.47
N TYR A 146 31.32 12.82 9.41
CA TYR A 146 32.25 11.92 8.71
C TYR A 146 33.43 11.54 9.63
N PRO A 147 33.95 10.29 9.64
CA PRO A 147 33.71 9.18 8.72
C PRO A 147 32.56 8.24 9.11
N GLU A 148 31.78 8.56 10.15
CA GLU A 148 30.69 7.71 10.65
C GLU A 148 29.49 7.60 9.67
N ARG A 149 29.51 8.31 8.54
CA ARG A 149 28.46 8.26 7.51
C ARG A 149 28.65 7.08 6.54
N HIS A 150 28.76 5.85 7.05
CA HIS A 150 28.76 4.67 6.21
C HIS A 150 27.31 4.30 5.85
N GLY A 151 27.01 4.22 4.55
CA GLY A 151 25.73 3.76 4.03
C GLY A 151 25.88 2.46 3.25
N VAL A 152 24.91 1.56 3.41
CA VAL A 152 24.81 0.30 2.65
C VAL A 152 23.51 0.32 1.85
N ILE A 153 23.51 -0.29 0.67
CA ILE A 153 22.29 -0.51 -0.11
C ILE A 153 21.74 -1.89 0.25
N GLY A 154 20.48 -1.94 0.67
CA GLY A 154 19.74 -3.16 0.88
C GLY A 154 18.52 -3.27 -0.01
N MET A 155 17.85 -4.41 0.15
CA MET A 155 16.66 -4.77 -0.58
C MET A 155 15.62 -5.32 0.40
N ALA A 156 14.42 -4.77 0.38
CA ALA A 156 13.26 -5.31 1.07
C ALA A 156 12.26 -5.83 0.02
N THR A 157 11.62 -6.96 0.30
CA THR A 157 10.68 -7.59 -0.63
C THR A 157 9.37 -7.93 0.04
N MET A 158 8.27 -7.79 -0.68
CA MET A 158 6.98 -8.37 -0.32
C MET A 158 6.32 -9.01 -1.54
N PRO A 159 5.39 -9.97 -1.37
CA PRO A 159 4.53 -10.37 -2.47
C PRO A 159 3.69 -9.19 -2.96
N VAL A 160 3.46 -9.14 -4.27
CA VAL A 160 2.66 -8.07 -4.91
C VAL A 160 1.36 -7.80 -4.15
N ASP A 161 1.08 -6.52 -3.93
CA ASP A 161 -0.16 -5.96 -3.40
C ASP A 161 -0.52 -6.35 -1.97
N ARG A 162 0.47 -6.67 -1.13
CA ARG A 162 0.23 -7.08 0.27
C ARG A 162 0.53 -6.00 1.32
N PHE A 163 0.24 -4.74 0.99
CA PHE A 163 0.43 -3.61 1.92
C PHE A 163 -0.52 -3.64 3.13
N CYS A 164 -1.76 -4.08 2.93
CA CYS A 164 -2.76 -4.24 3.98
C CYS A 164 -3.73 -5.37 3.64
N ALA A 165 -4.45 -5.88 4.64
CA ALA A 165 -5.47 -6.90 4.44
C ALA A 165 -6.70 -6.65 5.31
N LEU A 166 -7.85 -7.07 4.80
CA LEU A 166 -9.01 -7.39 5.63
C LEU A 166 -8.84 -8.83 6.13
N GLU A 167 -8.63 -8.97 7.43
CA GLU A 167 -8.39 -10.25 8.11
C GLU A 167 -9.52 -10.56 9.10
N GLY A 168 -9.90 -11.83 9.18
CA GLY A 168 -10.90 -12.26 10.16
C GLY A 168 -10.88 -13.76 10.43
N ILE A 169 -11.22 -14.14 11.66
CA ILE A 169 -11.47 -15.54 12.04
C ILE A 169 -12.80 -15.99 11.44
N ALA A 170 -13.84 -15.16 11.55
CA ALA A 170 -15.14 -15.32 10.92
C ALA A 170 -15.78 -13.94 10.75
N GLY A 171 -16.37 -13.66 9.60
CA GLY A 171 -17.10 -12.42 9.36
C GLY A 171 -17.38 -12.18 7.88
N SER A 172 -18.11 -11.12 7.57
CA SER A 172 -18.35 -10.71 6.20
C SER A 172 -18.34 -9.20 6.03
N PHE A 173 -17.98 -8.73 4.85
CA PHE A 173 -18.12 -7.34 4.45
C PHE A 173 -18.60 -7.26 3.00
N GLU A 174 -19.13 -6.09 2.64
CA GLU A 174 -19.62 -5.80 1.30
C GLU A 174 -18.91 -4.58 0.73
N THR A 175 -18.69 -4.59 -0.58
CA THR A 175 -18.31 -3.37 -1.28
C THR A 175 -19.47 -2.36 -1.30
N PRO A 176 -19.19 -1.07 -1.50
CA PRO A 176 -20.19 -0.15 -2.05
C PRO A 176 -20.75 -0.69 -3.39
N VAL A 177 -21.84 -0.10 -3.86
CA VAL A 177 -22.36 -0.37 -5.22
C VAL A 177 -21.36 0.20 -6.23
N PHE A 178 -21.03 -0.58 -7.27
CA PHE A 178 -20.21 -0.13 -8.39
C PHE A 178 -20.57 -0.88 -9.67
N ALA A 179 -20.31 -0.25 -10.83
CA ALA A 179 -20.44 -0.93 -12.12
C ALA A 179 -19.27 -1.90 -12.31
N TRP A 180 -19.55 -3.17 -12.60
CA TRP A 180 -18.49 -4.14 -12.89
C TRP A 180 -17.80 -3.78 -14.21
N PRO A 181 -16.47 -3.61 -14.23
CA PRO A 181 -15.75 -3.17 -15.44
C PRO A 181 -15.71 -4.22 -16.57
N GLY A 182 -16.08 -5.48 -16.26
CA GLY A 182 -15.90 -6.63 -17.14
C GLY A 182 -14.63 -7.42 -16.79
N GLY A 183 -14.45 -8.58 -17.40
CA GLY A 183 -13.45 -9.58 -17.03
C GLY A 183 -13.85 -10.42 -15.82
N ASP A 184 -12.96 -11.32 -15.43
CA ASP A 184 -13.14 -12.20 -14.28
C ASP A 184 -12.57 -11.60 -13.00
N LEU A 185 -13.16 -11.97 -11.87
CA LEU A 185 -12.69 -11.58 -10.55
C LEU A 185 -11.45 -12.39 -10.15
N PHE A 186 -10.41 -11.69 -9.71
CA PHE A 186 -9.23 -12.26 -9.08
C PHE A 186 -9.10 -11.76 -7.65
N LEU A 187 -8.68 -12.65 -6.74
CA LEU A 187 -8.38 -12.29 -5.34
C LEU A 187 -6.91 -12.51 -5.03
N ASN A 188 -6.30 -11.59 -4.30
CA ASN A 188 -5.05 -11.79 -3.58
C ASN A 188 -5.40 -12.12 -2.12
N LEU A 189 -5.21 -13.38 -1.74
CA LEU A 189 -5.56 -13.87 -0.40
C LEU A 189 -4.47 -14.74 0.22
N ASP A 190 -4.55 -14.87 1.55
CA ASP A 190 -3.79 -15.80 2.37
C ASP A 190 -4.70 -16.45 3.42
N ALA A 191 -5.00 -17.72 3.23
CA ALA A 191 -5.86 -18.53 4.08
C ALA A 191 -5.09 -19.41 5.08
N ARG A 192 -3.81 -19.07 5.35
CA ARG A 192 -3.03 -19.69 6.43
C ARG A 192 -3.50 -19.16 7.78
N GLU A 193 -3.40 -20.00 8.81
CA GLU A 193 -3.69 -19.58 10.19
C GLU A 193 -2.76 -18.43 10.63
N HIS A 194 -1.46 -18.57 10.37
CA HIS A 194 -0.45 -17.57 10.65
C HIS A 194 0.49 -17.36 9.46
N PHE A 195 1.13 -16.18 9.35
CA PHE A 195 2.08 -15.90 8.27
C PHE A 195 3.32 -16.81 8.27
N GLU A 196 3.64 -17.38 9.44
CA GLU A 196 4.75 -18.32 9.62
C GLU A 196 4.32 -19.78 9.38
N SER A 197 3.03 -20.05 9.21
CA SER A 197 2.56 -21.40 8.88
C SER A 197 3.10 -21.84 7.52
N HIS A 198 3.29 -23.16 7.36
CA HIS A 198 3.69 -23.76 6.10
C HIS A 198 2.79 -23.27 4.95
N GLN A 199 3.39 -22.89 3.81
CA GLN A 199 2.70 -22.19 2.73
C GLN A 199 1.49 -22.92 2.13
N TYR A 200 1.43 -24.26 2.28
CA TYR A 200 0.33 -25.10 1.82
C TYR A 200 -0.68 -25.48 2.91
N HIS A 201 -0.44 -25.11 4.16
CA HIS A 201 -1.39 -25.33 5.25
C HIS A 201 -2.35 -24.15 5.34
N THR A 202 -3.41 -24.20 4.54
CA THR A 202 -4.39 -23.12 4.37
C THR A 202 -5.79 -23.56 4.80
N PRO A 203 -6.05 -23.70 6.11
CA PRO A 203 -7.34 -24.18 6.62
C PRO A 203 -8.46 -23.15 6.47
N GLY A 204 -8.13 -21.88 6.22
CA GLY A 204 -9.10 -20.81 6.01
C GLY A 204 -9.71 -20.81 4.61
N ARG A 205 -10.66 -19.91 4.38
CA ARG A 205 -11.32 -19.70 3.09
C ARG A 205 -11.98 -18.33 2.99
N ILE A 206 -12.19 -17.89 1.76
CA ILE A 206 -13.00 -16.72 1.42
C ILE A 206 -14.09 -17.18 0.46
N ARG A 207 -15.34 -16.88 0.81
CA ARG A 207 -16.49 -17.04 -0.08
C ARG A 207 -16.84 -15.67 -0.67
N VAL A 208 -17.09 -15.62 -1.98
CA VAL A 208 -17.53 -14.42 -2.68
C VAL A 208 -18.91 -14.63 -3.28
N GLU A 209 -19.81 -13.69 -3.01
CA GLU A 209 -21.18 -13.66 -3.53
C GLU A 209 -21.39 -12.34 -4.28
N VAL A 210 -22.17 -12.38 -5.37
CA VAL A 210 -22.57 -11.17 -6.10
C VAL A 210 -23.99 -10.81 -5.71
N LEU A 211 -24.20 -9.55 -5.34
CA LEU A 211 -25.49 -9.03 -4.94
C LEU A 211 -25.94 -7.95 -5.91
N ASP A 212 -27.25 -7.72 -5.95
CA ASP A 212 -27.81 -6.57 -6.61
C ASP A 212 -27.44 -5.26 -5.87
N PRO A 213 -27.74 -4.07 -6.44
CA PRO A 213 -27.45 -2.79 -5.80
C PRO A 213 -28.10 -2.60 -4.41
N HIS A 214 -29.20 -3.30 -4.15
CA HIS A 214 -29.96 -3.26 -2.89
C HIS A 214 -29.43 -4.24 -1.83
N GLY A 215 -28.44 -5.07 -2.18
CA GLY A 215 -27.84 -6.06 -1.28
C GLY A 215 -28.57 -7.41 -1.26
N ALA A 216 -29.49 -7.65 -2.18
CA ALA A 216 -30.10 -8.98 -2.34
C ALA A 216 -29.13 -9.90 -3.10
N PRO A 217 -28.81 -11.11 -2.59
CA PRO A 217 -27.92 -12.05 -3.27
C PRO A 217 -28.52 -12.47 -4.62
N LEU A 218 -27.72 -12.43 -5.68
CA LEU A 218 -28.13 -12.95 -6.98
C LEU A 218 -28.05 -14.48 -6.94
N PRO A 219 -29.14 -15.24 -7.18
CA PRO A 219 -29.15 -16.71 -7.05
C PRO A 219 -28.09 -17.41 -7.91
N GLU A 220 -27.80 -16.84 -9.07
CA GLU A 220 -26.78 -17.35 -10.00
C GLU A 220 -25.35 -17.18 -9.44
N TRP A 221 -25.11 -16.33 -8.45
CA TRP A 221 -23.75 -15.96 -8.01
C TRP A 221 -23.60 -16.02 -6.48
N SER A 222 -24.55 -16.64 -5.77
CA SER A 222 -24.66 -16.59 -4.32
C SER A 222 -25.10 -17.92 -3.72
N GLY A 223 -24.99 -18.07 -2.40
CA GLY A 223 -25.34 -19.32 -1.72
C GLY A 223 -24.47 -20.49 -2.20
N GLU A 224 -25.09 -21.56 -2.70
CA GLU A 224 -24.39 -22.71 -3.29
C GLU A 224 -23.64 -22.36 -4.59
N ASN A 225 -24.05 -21.25 -5.23
CA ASN A 225 -23.46 -20.73 -6.45
C ASN A 225 -22.31 -19.73 -6.22
N ALA A 226 -21.91 -19.52 -4.97
CA ALA A 226 -20.84 -18.61 -4.61
C ALA A 226 -19.45 -19.14 -5.01
N ALA A 227 -18.51 -18.25 -5.33
CA ALA A 227 -17.12 -18.64 -5.49
C ALA A 227 -16.49 -18.92 -4.12
N LEU A 228 -15.82 -20.07 -3.97
CA LEU A 228 -15.12 -20.44 -2.74
C LEU A 228 -13.63 -20.60 -3.01
N LEU A 229 -12.82 -19.86 -2.27
CA LEU A 229 -11.37 -19.82 -2.45
C LEU A 229 -10.66 -20.14 -1.13
N SER A 230 -9.63 -20.97 -1.24
CA SER A 230 -8.66 -21.22 -0.17
C SER A 230 -7.28 -21.28 -0.80
N GLY A 231 -6.23 -21.12 0.02
CA GLY A 231 -4.85 -21.11 -0.43
C GLY A 231 -4.09 -19.84 -0.01
N ASN A 232 -2.84 -19.78 -0.45
CA ASN A 232 -2.00 -18.59 -0.35
C ASN A 232 -1.58 -18.20 -1.77
N THR A 233 -2.14 -17.11 -2.25
CA THR A 233 -1.92 -16.64 -3.62
C THR A 233 -0.47 -16.25 -3.85
N LYS A 234 0.04 -16.53 -5.04
CA LYS A 234 1.37 -16.12 -5.49
C LYS A 234 1.19 -15.22 -6.70
N LYS A 235 2.06 -14.22 -6.87
CA LYS A 235 2.11 -13.36 -8.07
C LYS A 235 0.82 -12.57 -8.36
N GLY A 236 0.22 -11.97 -7.33
CA GLY A 236 -0.83 -10.96 -7.52
C GLY A 236 -2.27 -11.47 -7.56
N GLY A 237 -2.54 -12.77 -7.45
CA GLY A 237 -3.90 -13.27 -7.18
C GLY A 237 -4.30 -14.52 -7.94
N VAL A 238 -5.49 -15.04 -7.63
CA VAL A 238 -6.10 -16.23 -8.23
C VAL A 238 -7.51 -15.92 -8.74
N LYS A 239 -7.86 -16.47 -9.90
CA LYS A 239 -9.20 -16.31 -10.49
C LYS A 239 -10.26 -16.98 -9.62
N CYS A 240 -11.36 -16.29 -9.33
CA CYS A 240 -12.55 -16.88 -8.74
C CYS A 240 -13.18 -17.86 -9.73
N ALA A 241 -13.34 -19.10 -9.30
CA ALA A 241 -14.10 -20.10 -10.02
C ALA A 241 -15.53 -20.12 -9.49
N TRP A 242 -16.48 -19.99 -10.40
CA TRP A 242 -17.91 -20.12 -10.15
C TRP A 242 -18.39 -21.48 -10.66
N PRO A 243 -19.48 -22.06 -10.11
CA PRO A 243 -20.07 -23.27 -10.66
C PRO A 243 -20.37 -23.15 -12.16
N ASP A 244 -20.30 -24.28 -12.86
CA ASP A 244 -20.48 -24.41 -14.31
C ASP A 244 -19.50 -23.59 -15.17
N GLY A 245 -18.40 -23.10 -14.59
CA GLY A 245 -17.36 -22.36 -15.32
C GLY A 245 -17.78 -20.95 -15.74
N ARG A 246 -18.79 -20.39 -15.09
CA ARG A 246 -19.33 -19.05 -15.38
C ARG A 246 -18.26 -17.97 -15.19
N SER A 247 -18.31 -16.97 -16.07
CA SER A 247 -17.40 -15.82 -16.04
C SER A 247 -18.12 -14.58 -15.53
N LEU A 248 -17.47 -13.85 -14.61
CA LEU A 248 -18.04 -12.62 -14.06
C LEU A 248 -18.06 -11.49 -15.12
N ASP A 249 -17.45 -11.68 -16.29
CA ASP A 249 -17.59 -10.77 -17.43
C ASP A 249 -19.05 -10.61 -17.88
N ALA A 250 -19.91 -11.60 -17.63
CA ALA A 250 -21.36 -11.49 -17.84
C ALA A 250 -22.03 -10.37 -17.03
N MET A 251 -21.34 -9.83 -16.01
CA MET A 251 -21.80 -8.71 -15.20
C MET A 251 -21.29 -7.35 -15.70
N LYS A 252 -20.55 -7.30 -16.80
CA LYS A 252 -19.98 -6.06 -17.34
C LYS A 252 -21.03 -4.95 -17.50
N GLY A 253 -20.74 -3.78 -16.93
CA GLY A 253 -21.61 -2.61 -16.94
C GLY A 253 -22.80 -2.66 -15.98
N ARG A 254 -23.06 -3.80 -15.32
CA ARG A 254 -24.11 -3.91 -14.31
C ARG A 254 -23.64 -3.34 -12.98
N GLU A 255 -24.52 -2.63 -12.30
CA GLU A 255 -24.29 -2.23 -10.92
C GLU A 255 -24.48 -3.44 -10.00
N ILE A 256 -23.45 -3.73 -9.21
CA ILE A 256 -23.43 -4.86 -8.28
C ILE A 256 -22.79 -4.45 -6.96
N ARG A 257 -22.95 -5.33 -5.97
CA ARG A 257 -22.07 -5.41 -4.79
C ARG A 257 -21.36 -6.75 -4.82
N LEU A 258 -20.20 -6.82 -4.18
CA LEU A 258 -19.54 -8.07 -3.84
C LEU A 258 -19.58 -8.24 -2.32
N ARG A 259 -20.06 -9.40 -1.85
CA ARG A 259 -19.96 -9.80 -0.44
C ARG A 259 -18.83 -10.80 -0.30
N PHE A 260 -17.91 -10.50 0.59
CA PHE A 260 -16.83 -11.40 0.98
C PHE A 260 -17.15 -11.94 2.37
N THR A 261 -17.25 -13.26 2.49
CA THR A 261 -17.30 -13.94 3.78
C THR A 261 -15.95 -14.59 4.03
N VAL A 262 -15.29 -14.19 5.11
CA VAL A 262 -13.93 -14.58 5.48
C VAL A 262 -13.99 -15.54 6.65
N GLU A 263 -13.28 -16.66 6.54
CA GLU A 263 -13.07 -17.61 7.64
C GLU A 263 -11.58 -17.93 7.74
N ARG A 264 -10.93 -17.49 8.83
CA ARG A 264 -9.49 -17.65 9.11
C ARG A 264 -8.61 -17.29 7.91
N ALA A 265 -8.89 -16.17 7.27
CA ALA A 265 -8.21 -15.76 6.06
C ALA A 265 -8.01 -14.24 5.99
N ARG A 266 -7.17 -13.84 5.03
CA ARG A 266 -6.78 -12.46 4.76
C ARG A 266 -7.04 -12.16 3.30
N LEU A 267 -7.78 -11.10 3.01
CA LEU A 267 -7.93 -10.55 1.66
C LEU A 267 -7.08 -9.28 1.54
N PHE A 268 -6.12 -9.27 0.62
CA PHE A 268 -5.28 -8.11 0.34
C PHE A 268 -5.89 -7.22 -0.72
N THR A 269 -6.21 -7.80 -1.89
CA THR A 269 -6.81 -7.10 -3.02
C THR A 269 -7.82 -7.98 -3.74
N PHE A 270 -8.72 -7.32 -4.47
CA PHE A 270 -9.55 -7.93 -5.49
C PHE A 270 -9.52 -7.05 -6.73
N GLU A 271 -9.61 -7.65 -7.91
CA GLU A 271 -9.57 -6.93 -9.18
C GLU A 271 -10.30 -7.69 -10.29
N ALA A 272 -10.68 -6.96 -11.32
CA ALA A 272 -11.20 -7.54 -12.55
C ALA A 272 -10.06 -7.65 -13.57
N ARG A 273 -9.90 -8.82 -14.21
CA ARG A 273 -8.92 -9.05 -15.28
C ARG A 273 -9.60 -9.68 -16.49
N SER A 274 -9.33 -9.12 -17.67
CA SER A 274 -9.72 -9.66 -18.97
C SER A 274 -8.76 -10.72 -19.47
#